data_AF-A0A940CES7-F1
#
_entry.id   AF-A0A940CES7-F1
#
_cell.length_a   1.000
_cell.length_b   1.000
_cell.length_c   1.000
_cell.angle_alpha   90.00
_cell.angle_beta   90.00
_cell.angle_gamma   90.00
#
_symmetry.space_group_name_H-M   'P 1'
#
loop_
_entity.id
_entity.type
_entity.pdbx_description
1 polymer ?
#
loop_
_entity_poly.entity_id
_entity_poly.type
_entity_poly.pdbx_seq_one_letter_code
_entity_poly.pdbx_strand_id
1 'polypeptide(L)'
;MKIAVISDIHSNLAALNACLEDSRALGAEKYIVLGDIVSDWHKPNECLSTVRDLTDLVIAGNREQYMKSAPEMLDYWILYDQFSSLLWTYRQLTARNLMYIRRLPPCLVIAGDKYSIRAVHGSPFSATELCYKSSGLTPVNDWLDAIDEDILLCGHSHEQWKWEHNGKIAVNPGSCGSHFNKRHCAEYAILDITDTVNVDLRLVKYNIELNFQSLMQSELYEKAYDWVLINYLGMVKGENELKLFLDALEAERRRSDLAGAGPIPNDIYSKVFEEQFSEKIKAYLFTE
;
A
#
# COMPACT_ATOMS: atom_id res chain seq x y z
N MET A 1 19.64 -9.90 15.21
CA MET A 1 19.30 -8.50 14.85
C MET A 1 17.87 -8.51 14.35
N LYS A 2 17.01 -7.64 14.90
CA LYS A 2 15.61 -7.56 14.45
C LYS A 2 15.38 -6.38 13.52
N ILE A 3 14.84 -6.65 12.34
CA ILE A 3 14.47 -5.64 11.34
C ILE A 3 12.95 -5.65 11.18
N ALA A 4 12.31 -4.51 11.37
CA ALA A 4 10.91 -4.32 11.00
C ALA A 4 10.80 -3.93 9.52
N VAL A 5 9.97 -4.67 8.78
CA VAL A 5 9.67 -4.42 7.37
C VAL A 5 8.22 -3.94 7.27
N ILE A 6 8.05 -2.71 6.77
CA ILE A 6 6.76 -2.03 6.66
C ILE A 6 6.50 -1.69 5.19
N SER A 7 5.29 -1.94 4.70
CA SER A 7 4.88 -1.60 3.33
C SER A 7 3.48 -1.01 3.34
N ASP A 8 3.13 -0.30 2.27
CA ASP A 8 1.76 0.10 1.95
C ASP A 8 1.11 0.84 3.13
N ILE A 9 1.74 1.93 3.58
CA ILE A 9 1.28 2.76 4.69
C ILE A 9 0.09 3.63 4.29
N HIS A 10 -0.01 4.03 3.02
CA HIS A 10 -1.14 4.75 2.45
C HIS A 10 -1.64 5.90 3.33
N SER A 11 -0.75 6.79 3.78
CA SER A 11 -1.08 7.95 4.62
C SER A 11 -1.86 7.63 5.91
N ASN A 12 -1.86 6.38 6.37
CA ASN A 12 -2.59 5.94 7.55
C ASN A 12 -1.69 6.03 8.78
N LEU A 13 -1.62 7.23 9.35
CA LEU A 13 -0.73 7.53 10.48
C LEU A 13 -1.07 6.71 11.74
N ALA A 14 -2.36 6.42 11.97
CA ALA A 14 -2.78 5.62 13.12
C ALA A 14 -2.25 4.18 13.05
N ALA A 15 -2.36 3.56 11.87
CA ALA A 15 -1.82 2.22 11.64
C ALA A 15 -0.28 2.20 11.71
N LEU A 16 0.38 3.19 11.08
CA LEU A 16 1.83 3.33 11.14
C LEU A 16 2.32 3.42 12.59
N ASN A 17 1.71 4.29 13.40
CA ASN A 17 2.10 4.44 14.80
C ASN A 17 1.93 3.14 15.58
N ALA A 18 0.84 2.39 15.36
CA ALA A 18 0.62 1.11 16.01
C ALA A 18 1.68 0.06 15.62
N CYS A 19 2.03 -0.05 14.34
CA CYS A 19 3.10 -0.94 13.88
C CYS A 19 4.48 -0.54 14.44
N LEU A 20 4.76 0.77 14.54
CA LEU A 20 6.00 1.27 15.12
C LEU A 20 6.08 1.01 16.63
N GLU A 21 4.98 1.12 17.36
CA GLU A 21 4.92 0.79 18.77
C GLU A 21 5.13 -0.72 19.01
N ASP A 22 4.40 -1.58 18.29
CA ASP A 22 4.54 -3.05 18.38
C ASP A 22 5.97 -3.49 18.04
N SER A 23 6.54 -3.00 16.95
CA SER A 23 7.90 -3.36 16.53
C SER A 23 8.98 -2.90 17.53
N ARG A 24 8.84 -1.70 18.11
CA ARG A 24 9.75 -1.23 19.17
C ARG A 24 9.65 -2.10 20.41
N ALA A 25 8.44 -2.48 20.82
CA ALA A 25 8.22 -3.36 21.96
C ALA A 25 8.84 -4.75 21.75
N LEU A 26 8.91 -5.23 20.50
CA LEU A 26 9.58 -6.48 20.11
C LEU A 26 11.12 -6.34 20.00
N GLY A 27 11.66 -5.13 20.16
CA GLY A 27 13.09 -4.84 20.08
C GLY A 27 13.62 -4.72 18.66
N ALA A 28 12.81 -4.23 17.71
CA ALA A 28 13.30 -3.91 16.37
C ALA A 28 14.39 -2.82 16.44
N GLU A 29 15.53 -3.07 15.81
CA GLU A 29 16.70 -2.19 15.81
C GLU A 29 16.83 -1.41 14.49
N LYS A 30 16.26 -1.96 13.40
CA LYS A 30 16.28 -1.38 12.06
C LYS A 30 14.91 -1.46 11.42
N TYR A 31 14.68 -0.56 10.46
CA TYR A 31 13.43 -0.45 9.74
C TYR A 31 13.71 -0.39 8.24
N ILE A 32 12.94 -1.14 7.45
CA ILE A 32 12.91 -1.07 5.98
C ILE A 32 11.48 -0.72 5.58
N VAL A 33 11.32 0.31 4.75
CA VAL A 33 10.01 0.75 4.24
C VAL A 33 9.91 0.53 2.73
N LEU A 34 8.95 -0.29 2.31
CA LEU A 34 8.83 -0.79 0.94
C LEU A 34 7.98 0.09 0.01
N GLY A 35 7.69 1.33 0.40
CA GLY A 35 6.94 2.29 -0.42
C GLY A 35 5.44 2.30 -0.13
N ASP A 36 4.72 3.00 -1.01
CA ASP A 36 3.31 3.36 -0.86
C ASP A 36 3.05 4.01 0.50
N ILE A 37 3.84 5.04 0.80
CA ILE A 37 3.78 5.81 2.04
C ILE A 37 2.57 6.74 2.03
N VAL A 38 2.20 7.22 0.84
CA VAL A 38 1.16 8.25 0.63
C VAL A 38 -0.08 7.72 -0.08
N SER A 39 -1.07 8.60 -0.26
CA SER A 39 -2.41 8.37 -0.84
C SER A 39 -3.37 7.57 0.04
N ASP A 40 -4.64 7.57 -0.34
CA ASP A 40 -5.77 6.79 0.22
C ASP A 40 -6.25 7.17 1.64
N TRP A 41 -5.37 7.60 2.56
CA TRP A 41 -5.75 8.25 3.83
C TRP A 41 -5.27 9.71 3.94
N HIS A 42 -5.71 10.41 4.98
CA HIS A 42 -5.64 11.88 5.08
C HIS A 42 -4.38 12.43 5.77
N LYS A 43 -3.37 11.61 6.09
CA LYS A 43 -2.15 12.02 6.81
C LYS A 43 -0.82 11.83 6.04
N PRO A 44 -0.72 12.23 4.75
CA PRO A 44 0.45 11.94 3.92
C PRO A 44 1.73 12.62 4.43
N ASN A 45 1.63 13.88 4.89
CA ASN A 45 2.82 14.62 5.32
C ASN A 45 3.39 14.10 6.63
N GLU A 46 2.52 13.74 7.56
CA GLU A 46 2.86 13.15 8.85
C GLU A 46 3.50 11.77 8.65
N CYS A 47 2.90 10.90 7.82
CA CYS A 47 3.51 9.59 7.50
C CYS A 47 4.89 9.74 6.87
N LEU A 48 5.06 10.64 5.89
CA LEU A 48 6.37 10.88 5.27
C LEU A 48 7.39 11.44 6.27
N SER A 49 6.98 12.33 7.17
CA SER A 49 7.89 12.83 8.20
C SER A 49 8.32 11.72 9.15
N THR A 50 7.35 10.93 9.64
CA THR A 50 7.63 9.78 10.52
C THR A 50 8.58 8.79 9.87
N VAL A 51 8.34 8.40 8.60
CA VAL A 51 9.21 7.47 7.88
C VAL A 51 10.61 8.05 7.66
N ARG A 52 10.70 9.31 7.23
CA ARG A 52 12.00 9.97 7.01
C ARG A 52 12.83 10.07 8.28
N ASP A 53 12.19 10.31 9.41
CA ASP A 53 12.88 10.44 10.71
C ASP A 53 13.19 9.06 11.32
N LEU A 54 12.62 7.98 10.78
CA LEU A 54 12.77 6.60 11.26
C LEU A 54 13.98 5.88 10.64
N THR A 55 14.17 5.99 9.32
CA THR A 55 15.18 5.21 8.59
C THR A 55 15.50 5.82 7.22
N ASP A 56 16.72 5.59 6.74
CA ASP A 56 17.11 5.88 5.36
C ASP A 56 16.85 4.70 4.39
N LEU A 57 16.46 3.52 4.92
CA LEU A 57 16.18 2.32 4.13
C LEU A 57 14.75 2.32 3.59
N VAL A 58 14.48 3.24 2.67
CA VAL A 58 13.16 3.51 2.12
C VAL A 58 13.22 3.45 0.59
N ILE A 59 12.28 2.73 -0.02
CA ILE A 59 12.08 2.72 -1.48
C ILE A 59 10.77 3.40 -1.86
N ALA A 60 10.67 3.79 -3.13
CA ALA A 60 9.44 4.30 -3.72
C ALA A 60 8.53 3.15 -4.17
N GLY A 61 7.27 3.18 -3.72
CA GLY A 61 6.20 2.39 -4.30
C GLY A 61 5.58 3.06 -5.52
N ASN A 62 4.53 2.46 -6.09
CA ASN A 62 3.88 3.04 -7.26
C ASN A 62 3.18 4.37 -6.94
N ARG A 63 2.73 4.60 -5.69
CA ARG A 63 2.13 5.88 -5.29
C ARG A 63 3.16 6.98 -5.27
N GLU A 64 4.37 6.72 -4.78
CA GLU A 64 5.48 7.68 -4.90
C GLU A 64 5.86 7.94 -6.36
N GLN A 65 5.80 6.93 -7.23
CA GLN A 65 6.03 7.11 -8.67
C GLN A 65 4.96 8.02 -9.29
N TYR A 66 3.68 7.84 -8.94
CA TYR A 66 2.61 8.75 -9.36
C TYR A 66 2.84 10.18 -8.88
N MET A 67 3.28 10.38 -7.64
CA MET A 67 3.62 11.73 -7.14
C MET A 67 4.81 12.35 -7.88
N LYS A 68 5.79 11.53 -8.32
CA LYS A 68 6.93 11.99 -9.13
C LYS A 68 6.47 12.47 -10.51
N SER A 69 5.55 11.76 -11.15
CA SER A 69 4.98 12.08 -12.47
C SER A 69 3.77 13.01 -12.42
N ALA A 70 3.38 13.49 -11.24
CA ALA A 70 2.20 14.32 -11.08
C ALA A 70 2.22 15.58 -11.96
N PRO A 71 3.35 16.33 -12.12
CA PRO A 71 3.38 17.53 -12.97
C PRO A 71 2.89 17.29 -14.40
N GLU A 72 3.16 16.12 -14.97
CA GLU A 72 2.74 15.73 -16.32
C GLU A 72 1.32 15.16 -16.37
N MET A 73 0.78 14.74 -15.21
CA MET A 73 -0.50 14.04 -15.10
C MET A 73 -1.64 14.91 -14.53
N LEU A 74 -1.36 16.14 -14.09
CA LEU A 74 -2.33 16.99 -13.40
C LEU A 74 -3.63 17.20 -14.20
N ASP A 75 -3.53 17.48 -15.50
CA ASP A 75 -4.70 17.70 -16.35
C ASP A 75 -5.60 16.44 -16.37
N TYR A 76 -4.98 15.26 -16.47
CA TYR A 76 -5.71 13.99 -16.37
C TYR A 76 -6.32 13.79 -14.99
N TRP A 77 -5.56 14.03 -13.92
CA TRP A 77 -6.06 13.81 -12.56
C TRP A 77 -7.20 14.75 -12.16
N ILE A 78 -7.25 15.94 -12.74
CA ILE A 78 -8.33 16.91 -12.53
C ILE A 78 -9.62 16.46 -13.24
N LEU A 79 -9.50 15.79 -14.39
CA LEU A 79 -10.65 15.43 -15.22
C LEU A 79 -11.35 14.14 -14.78
N TYR A 80 -10.66 13.22 -14.10
CA TYR A 80 -11.19 11.88 -13.80
C TYR A 80 -11.24 11.58 -12.29
N ASP A 81 -12.43 11.21 -11.81
CA ASP A 81 -12.71 11.02 -10.38
C ASP A 81 -11.91 9.88 -9.75
N GLN A 82 -11.52 8.88 -10.55
CA GLN A 82 -10.65 7.78 -10.10
C GLN A 82 -9.27 8.24 -9.61
N PHE A 83 -8.84 9.47 -9.94
CA PHE A 83 -7.55 10.02 -9.50
C PHE A 83 -7.70 11.04 -8.36
N SER A 84 -8.92 11.28 -7.87
CA SER A 84 -9.20 12.27 -6.82
C SER A 84 -8.31 12.13 -5.57
N SER A 85 -8.10 10.90 -5.08
CA SER A 85 -7.21 10.59 -3.95
C SER A 85 -5.75 10.99 -4.24
N LEU A 86 -5.24 10.67 -5.43
CA LEU A 86 -3.89 11.04 -5.86
C LEU A 86 -3.74 12.56 -6.02
N LEU A 87 -4.72 13.21 -6.66
CA LEU A 87 -4.75 14.65 -6.88
C LEU A 87 -4.75 15.41 -5.55
N TRP A 88 -5.62 15.00 -4.62
CA TRP A 88 -5.67 15.59 -3.30
C TRP A 88 -4.34 15.40 -2.59
N THR A 89 -3.81 14.18 -2.56
CA THR A 89 -2.53 13.87 -1.92
C THR A 89 -1.41 14.77 -2.43
N TYR A 90 -1.25 14.87 -3.76
CA TYR A 90 -0.23 15.71 -4.36
C TYR A 90 -0.36 17.19 -3.97
N ARG A 91 -1.59 17.72 -3.93
CA ARG A 91 -1.85 19.11 -3.52
C ARG A 91 -1.54 19.39 -2.06
N GLN A 92 -1.67 18.38 -1.19
CA GLN A 92 -1.33 18.52 0.23
C GLN A 92 0.17 18.39 0.53
N LEU A 93 0.94 17.73 -0.33
CA LEU A 93 2.35 17.48 -0.07
C LEU A 93 3.15 18.78 0.04
N THR A 94 3.85 18.95 1.17
CA THR A 94 4.80 20.05 1.31
C THR A 94 5.96 19.92 0.31
N ALA A 95 6.58 21.03 -0.08
CA ALA A 95 7.75 21.02 -0.97
C ALA A 95 8.87 20.10 -0.45
N ARG A 96 9.10 20.08 0.87
CA ARG A 96 10.07 19.19 1.53
C ARG A 96 9.74 17.72 1.31
N ASN A 97 8.48 17.34 1.47
CA ASN A 97 8.03 15.96 1.32
C ASN A 97 8.01 15.52 -0.15
N LEU A 98 7.65 16.41 -1.08
CA LEU A 98 7.76 16.14 -2.50
C LEU A 98 9.22 15.96 -2.94
N MET A 99 10.15 16.78 -2.42
CA MET A 99 11.59 16.59 -2.65
C MET A 99 12.11 15.27 -2.08
N TYR A 100 11.62 14.86 -0.91
CA TYR A 100 11.95 13.57 -0.32
C TYR A 100 11.49 12.41 -1.22
N ILE A 101 10.21 12.41 -1.63
CA ILE A 101 9.66 11.41 -2.56
C ILE A 101 10.50 11.30 -3.83
N ARG A 102 10.87 12.44 -4.45
CA ARG A 102 11.68 12.47 -5.67
C ARG A 102 13.03 11.75 -5.54
N ARG A 103 13.60 11.68 -4.34
CA ARG A 103 14.89 11.04 -4.06
C ARG A 103 14.79 9.56 -3.70
N LEU A 104 13.60 9.06 -3.40
CA LEU A 104 13.42 7.65 -3.03
C LEU A 104 13.80 6.74 -4.21
N PRO A 105 14.73 5.78 -4.03
CA PRO A 105 15.11 4.85 -5.07
C PRO A 105 13.99 3.82 -5.33
N PRO A 106 13.93 3.22 -6.54
CA PRO A 106 12.94 2.19 -6.86
C PRO A 106 13.24 0.84 -6.19
N CYS A 107 14.49 0.60 -5.79
CA CYS A 107 14.92 -0.59 -5.08
C CYS A 107 16.13 -0.30 -4.19
N LEU A 108 16.40 -1.17 -3.23
CA LEU A 108 17.62 -1.17 -2.43
C LEU A 108 18.24 -2.56 -2.40
N VAL A 109 19.56 -2.59 -2.30
CA VAL A 109 20.34 -3.77 -1.89
C VAL A 109 21.00 -3.43 -0.57
N ILE A 110 20.72 -4.24 0.44
CA ILE A 110 21.22 -4.05 1.80
C ILE A 110 22.16 -5.21 2.10
N ALA A 111 23.45 -4.90 2.17
CA ALA A 111 24.45 -5.87 2.58
C ALA A 111 24.30 -6.21 4.07
N GLY A 112 24.45 -7.48 4.40
CA GLY A 112 24.59 -7.98 5.76
C GLY A 112 25.71 -9.00 5.84
N ASP A 113 26.20 -9.27 7.05
CA ASP A 113 27.38 -10.13 7.25
C ASP A 113 27.15 -11.57 6.80
N LYS A 114 25.91 -12.07 6.95
CA LYS A 114 25.51 -13.45 6.59
C LYS A 114 24.43 -13.53 5.52
N TYR A 115 23.53 -12.54 5.48
CA TYR A 115 22.42 -12.48 4.54
C TYR A 115 22.33 -11.07 3.95
N SER A 116 22.18 -11.02 2.64
CA SER A 116 21.92 -9.83 1.86
C SER A 116 20.42 -9.71 1.53
N ILE A 117 19.93 -8.49 1.39
CA ILE A 117 18.50 -8.21 1.17
C ILE A 117 18.31 -7.37 -0.09
N ARG A 118 17.43 -7.83 -0.98
CA ARG A 118 16.81 -7.03 -2.05
C ARG A 118 15.47 -6.49 -1.55
N ALA A 119 15.28 -5.17 -1.59
CA ALA A 119 14.00 -4.53 -1.31
C ALA A 119 13.43 -3.90 -2.57
N VAL A 120 12.19 -4.27 -2.91
CA VAL A 120 11.40 -3.76 -4.04
C VAL A 120 9.94 -3.56 -3.60
N HIS A 121 9.17 -2.78 -4.35
CA HIS A 121 7.75 -2.58 -4.01
C HIS A 121 6.85 -3.68 -4.59
N GLY A 122 6.98 -3.97 -5.89
CA GLY A 122 6.29 -5.10 -6.55
C GLY A 122 7.23 -6.29 -6.69
N SER A 123 7.73 -6.51 -7.90
CA SER A 123 8.74 -7.52 -8.21
C SER A 123 10.13 -6.89 -8.44
N PRO A 124 11.19 -7.70 -8.61
CA PRO A 124 12.49 -7.25 -9.12
C PRO A 124 12.43 -6.55 -10.49
N PHE A 125 11.36 -6.75 -11.25
CA PHE A 125 11.21 -6.25 -12.62
C PHE A 125 10.31 -5.02 -12.71
N SER A 126 9.30 -4.92 -11.84
CA SER A 126 8.32 -3.83 -11.87
C SER A 126 7.73 -3.55 -10.50
N ALA A 127 7.59 -2.27 -10.17
CA ALA A 127 6.93 -1.84 -8.94
C ALA A 127 5.42 -2.15 -8.91
N THR A 128 4.79 -2.43 -10.05
CA THR A 128 3.34 -2.66 -10.14
C THR A 128 2.98 -4.12 -10.42
N GLU A 129 3.95 -5.03 -10.39
CA GLU A 129 3.69 -6.45 -10.57
C GLU A 129 3.06 -7.02 -9.29
N LEU A 130 1.86 -7.59 -9.42
CA LEU A 130 1.09 -8.14 -8.32
C LEU A 130 1.36 -9.63 -8.12
N CYS A 131 1.41 -10.06 -6.86
CA CYS A 131 1.46 -11.47 -6.50
C CYS A 131 0.55 -11.75 -5.30
N TYR A 132 -0.45 -12.61 -5.52
CA TYR A 132 -1.48 -12.98 -4.53
C TYR A 132 -1.32 -14.44 -4.12
N LYS A 133 -1.71 -14.78 -2.89
CA LYS A 133 -1.70 -16.19 -2.44
C LYS A 133 -2.60 -17.07 -3.31
N SER A 134 -3.70 -16.52 -3.81
CA SER A 134 -4.67 -17.21 -4.66
C SER A 134 -4.09 -17.68 -6.00
N SER A 135 -3.02 -17.04 -6.50
CA SER A 135 -2.29 -17.48 -7.69
C SER A 135 -1.20 -18.53 -7.40
N GLY A 136 -1.17 -19.04 -6.16
CA GLY A 136 -0.18 -20.01 -5.69
C GLY A 136 1.23 -19.45 -5.57
N LEU A 137 1.40 -18.11 -5.59
CA LEU A 137 2.69 -17.41 -5.57
C LEU A 137 3.67 -17.89 -6.66
N THR A 138 3.14 -18.41 -7.77
CA THR A 138 3.93 -18.97 -8.87
C THR A 138 5.03 -18.06 -9.42
N PRO A 139 4.86 -16.73 -9.54
CA PRO A 139 5.92 -15.85 -10.04
C PRO A 139 7.11 -15.68 -9.09
N VAL A 140 6.93 -15.98 -7.78
CA VAL A 140 7.94 -15.66 -6.76
C VAL A 140 9.21 -16.48 -6.92
N ASN A 141 9.13 -17.68 -7.49
CA ASN A 141 10.31 -18.47 -7.83
C ASN A 141 11.19 -17.74 -8.85
N ASP A 142 10.58 -17.24 -9.94
CA ASP A 142 11.30 -16.48 -10.97
C ASP A 142 11.89 -15.18 -10.40
N TRP A 143 11.19 -14.54 -9.46
CA TRP A 143 11.69 -13.35 -8.77
C TRP A 143 12.94 -13.67 -7.92
N LEU A 144 12.93 -14.79 -7.19
CA LEU A 144 14.05 -15.23 -6.36
C LEU A 144 15.25 -15.70 -7.18
N ASP A 145 15.00 -16.32 -8.34
CA ASP A 145 16.07 -16.74 -9.26
C ASP A 145 16.70 -15.55 -9.99
N ALA A 146 15.99 -14.41 -10.12
CA ALA A 146 16.46 -13.22 -10.81
C ALA A 146 17.30 -12.24 -9.97
N ILE A 147 17.43 -12.49 -8.66
CA ILE A 147 18.22 -11.64 -7.76
C ILE A 147 19.45 -12.41 -7.28
N ASP A 148 20.53 -11.71 -6.91
CA ASP A 148 21.69 -12.37 -6.28
C ASP A 148 21.53 -12.49 -4.76
N GLU A 149 20.66 -11.66 -4.17
CA GLU A 149 20.50 -11.56 -2.72
C GLU A 149 19.75 -12.75 -2.10
N ASP A 150 20.00 -13.00 -0.81
CA ASP A 150 19.43 -14.13 -0.07
C ASP A 150 17.96 -13.93 0.30
N ILE A 151 17.56 -12.67 0.48
CA ILE A 151 16.22 -12.30 0.92
C ILE A 151 15.62 -11.27 -0.05
N LEU A 152 14.41 -11.53 -0.54
CA LEU A 152 13.58 -10.59 -1.28
C LEU A 152 12.49 -10.04 -0.36
N LEU A 153 12.41 -8.71 -0.26
CA LEU A 153 11.29 -8.01 0.37
C LEU A 153 10.47 -7.31 -0.71
N CYS A 154 9.17 -7.57 -0.73
CA CYS A 154 8.19 -6.98 -1.64
C CYS A 154 6.92 -6.54 -0.90
N GLY A 155 6.05 -5.76 -1.55
CA GLY A 155 4.78 -5.24 -1.02
C GLY A 155 3.69 -5.26 -2.09
N HIS A 156 2.97 -4.14 -2.26
CA HIS A 156 2.05 -3.83 -3.37
C HIS A 156 0.74 -4.64 -3.42
N SER A 157 0.77 -5.95 -3.16
CA SER A 157 -0.45 -6.78 -3.17
C SER A 157 -1.27 -6.72 -1.88
N HIS A 158 -0.69 -6.14 -0.81
CA HIS A 158 -1.29 -6.01 0.52
C HIS A 158 -1.67 -7.36 1.17
N GLU A 159 -1.03 -8.45 0.76
CA GLU A 159 -1.23 -9.77 1.36
C GLU A 159 0.06 -10.24 2.05
N GLN A 160 -0.01 -10.51 3.36
CA GLN A 160 1.11 -11.06 4.10
C GLN A 160 1.48 -12.47 3.66
N TRP A 161 2.72 -12.72 3.25
CA TRP A 161 3.21 -14.08 3.01
C TRP A 161 4.73 -14.19 3.15
N LYS A 162 5.17 -15.43 3.36
CA LYS A 162 6.56 -15.87 3.28
C LYS A 162 6.65 -17.00 2.26
N TRP A 163 7.71 -16.99 1.47
CA TRP A 163 8.00 -18.04 0.50
C TRP A 163 9.48 -18.38 0.52
N GLU A 164 9.83 -19.63 0.24
CA GLU A 164 11.21 -20.09 0.16
C GLU A 164 11.44 -20.84 -1.15
N HIS A 165 12.52 -20.52 -1.84
CA HIS A 165 12.90 -21.17 -3.10
C HIS A 165 14.42 -21.17 -3.24
N ASN A 166 15.01 -22.32 -3.59
CA ASN A 166 16.45 -22.46 -3.83
C ASN A 166 17.35 -21.87 -2.72
N GLY A 167 16.93 -21.99 -1.46
CA GLY A 167 17.67 -21.47 -0.31
C GLY A 167 17.51 -19.97 -0.05
N LYS A 168 16.72 -19.26 -0.86
CA LYS A 168 16.37 -17.85 -0.67
C LYS A 168 14.98 -17.70 -0.08
N ILE A 169 14.71 -16.54 0.52
CA ILE A 169 13.45 -16.22 1.20
C ILE A 169 12.82 -14.99 0.54
N ALA A 170 11.54 -15.06 0.17
CA ALA A 170 10.76 -13.89 -0.19
C ALA A 170 9.72 -13.59 0.91
N VAL A 171 9.55 -12.32 1.24
CA VAL A 171 8.60 -11.84 2.25
C VAL A 171 7.80 -10.68 1.70
N ASN A 172 6.48 -10.80 1.80
CA ASN A 172 5.56 -9.68 1.73
C ASN A 172 5.01 -9.39 3.13
N PRO A 173 5.26 -8.20 3.70
CA PRO A 173 4.86 -7.87 5.06
C PRO A 173 3.36 -7.54 5.14
N GLY A 174 2.62 -7.58 4.02
CA GLY A 174 1.25 -7.11 3.89
C GLY A 174 1.16 -5.60 3.88
N SER A 175 -0.03 -5.08 4.19
CA SER A 175 -0.26 -3.64 4.22
C SER A 175 -0.40 -3.06 5.62
N CYS A 176 0.43 -2.07 5.92
CA CYS A 176 0.32 -1.31 7.16
C CYS A 176 -1.00 -0.53 7.20
N GLY A 177 -1.29 0.24 6.15
CA GLY A 177 -2.37 1.24 6.17
C GLY A 177 -3.64 0.87 5.43
N SER A 178 -3.61 -0.13 4.55
CA SER A 178 -4.71 -0.50 3.65
C SER A 178 -4.89 -2.02 3.57
N HIS A 179 -4.97 -2.66 4.74
CA HIS A 179 -5.10 -4.10 4.91
C HIS A 179 -6.54 -4.60 4.67
N PHE A 180 -6.69 -5.80 4.10
CA PHE A 180 -7.98 -6.47 3.89
C PHE A 180 -7.91 -7.95 4.31
N ASN A 181 -7.62 -8.19 5.59
CA ASN A 181 -7.21 -9.51 6.09
C ASN A 181 -8.23 -10.24 6.99
N LYS A 182 -9.50 -9.79 7.03
CA LYS A 182 -10.58 -10.30 7.93
C LYS A 182 -10.25 -10.29 9.44
N ARG A 183 -9.05 -9.82 9.81
CA ARG A 183 -8.57 -9.63 11.19
C ARG A 183 -8.65 -8.17 11.61
N HIS A 184 -8.81 -7.25 10.65
CA HIS A 184 -8.93 -5.82 10.86
C HIS A 184 -7.71 -5.29 11.62
N CYS A 185 -6.54 -5.76 11.19
CA CYS A 185 -5.24 -5.46 11.79
C CYS A 185 -4.31 -4.91 10.72
N ALA A 186 -3.57 -3.86 11.06
CA ALA A 186 -2.41 -3.43 10.29
C ALA A 186 -1.38 -4.57 10.22
N GLU A 187 -0.69 -4.66 9.08
CA GLU A 187 0.25 -5.73 8.78
C GLU A 187 1.67 -5.19 8.64
N TYR A 188 2.64 -5.91 9.20
CA TYR A 188 4.06 -5.70 8.93
C TYR A 188 4.83 -7.00 9.21
N ALA A 189 6.14 -7.05 8.99
CA ALA A 189 6.95 -8.22 9.34
C ALA A 189 8.14 -7.87 10.25
N ILE A 190 8.55 -8.82 11.10
CA ILE A 190 9.86 -8.81 11.76
C ILE A 190 10.73 -9.88 11.11
N LEU A 191 11.91 -9.47 10.64
CA LEU A 191 13.01 -10.38 10.32
C LEU A 191 13.92 -10.45 11.55
N ASP A 192 14.01 -11.62 12.19
CA ASP A 192 15.02 -11.90 13.20
C ASP A 192 16.17 -12.68 12.56
N ILE A 193 17.23 -11.94 12.24
CA ILE A 193 18.40 -12.45 11.54
C ILE A 193 19.48 -12.77 12.58
N THR A 194 19.77 -14.05 12.71
CA THR A 194 20.85 -14.62 13.54
C THR A 194 21.72 -15.52 12.66
N ASP A 195 21.96 -16.77 13.07
CA ASP A 195 22.48 -17.80 12.19
C ASP A 195 21.47 -18.28 11.15
N THR A 196 20.19 -18.02 11.38
CA THR A 196 19.07 -18.30 10.49
C THR A 196 18.20 -17.05 10.36
N VAL A 197 17.33 -17.03 9.36
CA VAL A 197 16.37 -15.95 9.14
C VAL A 197 14.98 -16.43 9.59
N ASN A 198 14.51 -15.90 10.70
CA ASN A 198 13.13 -16.10 11.15
C ASN A 198 12.27 -14.92 10.70
N VAL A 199 11.11 -15.22 10.13
CA VAL A 199 10.14 -14.21 9.68
C VAL A 199 8.89 -14.35 10.53
N ASP A 200 8.54 -13.28 11.24
CA ASP A 200 7.28 -13.17 11.98
C ASP A 200 6.36 -12.17 11.26
N LEU A 201 5.24 -12.68 10.72
CA LEU A 201 4.22 -11.88 10.06
C LEU A 201 3.25 -11.35 11.12
N ARG A 202 3.29 -10.05 11.34
CA ARG A 202 2.66 -9.38 12.47
C ARG A 202 1.30 -8.81 12.09
N LEU A 203 0.34 -8.96 13.01
CA LEU A 203 -0.98 -8.35 12.94
C LEU A 203 -1.15 -7.44 14.15
N VAL A 204 -1.39 -6.16 13.91
CA VAL A 204 -1.50 -5.12 14.94
C VAL A 204 -2.87 -4.48 14.91
N LYS A 205 -3.59 -4.53 16.03
CA LYS A 205 -4.87 -3.82 16.18
C LYS A 205 -4.62 -2.34 16.38
N TYR A 206 -5.44 -1.52 15.73
CA TYR A 206 -5.60 -0.10 16.02
C TYR A 206 -7.06 0.29 15.81
N ASN A 207 -7.44 1.50 16.23
CA ASN A 207 -8.83 1.94 16.13
C ASN A 207 -9.12 2.47 14.70
N ILE A 208 -9.49 1.57 13.80
CA ILE A 208 -9.86 1.89 12.40
C ILE A 208 -11.02 2.89 12.36
N GLU A 209 -12.03 2.68 13.21
CA GLU A 209 -13.24 3.51 13.27
C GLU A 209 -12.91 4.95 13.67
N LEU A 210 -12.13 5.13 14.74
CA LEU A 210 -11.69 6.47 15.17
C LEU A 210 -10.82 7.16 14.10
N ASN A 211 -9.96 6.40 13.42
CA ASN A 211 -9.17 6.94 12.32
C ASN A 211 -10.05 7.39 11.16
N PHE A 212 -11.09 6.62 10.83
CA PHE A 212 -12.07 6.97 9.81
C PHE A 212 -12.93 8.17 10.19
N GLN A 213 -13.34 8.30 11.46
CA GLN A 213 -14.00 9.50 11.97
C GLN A 213 -13.16 10.76 11.80
N SER A 214 -11.83 10.65 12.01
CA SER A 214 -10.91 11.75 11.69
C SER A 214 -10.82 12.01 10.18
N LEU A 215 -10.83 10.96 9.36
CA LEU A 215 -10.80 11.10 7.90
C LEU A 215 -12.05 11.80 7.38
N MET A 216 -13.24 11.49 7.90
CA MET A 216 -14.51 12.12 7.50
C MET A 216 -14.54 13.64 7.70
N GLN A 217 -13.67 14.18 8.56
CA GLN A 217 -13.52 15.61 8.80
C GLN A 217 -12.45 16.27 7.90
N SER A 218 -11.85 15.51 6.97
CA SER A 218 -10.77 15.99 6.11
C SER A 218 -11.27 16.37 4.71
N GLU A 219 -10.54 17.27 4.04
CA GLU A 219 -10.79 17.59 2.64
C GLU A 219 -10.69 16.36 1.72
N LEU A 220 -9.91 15.33 2.09
CA LEU A 220 -9.83 14.11 1.29
C LEU A 220 -11.20 13.43 1.18
N TYR A 221 -11.96 13.39 2.27
CA TYR A 221 -13.31 12.80 2.27
C TYR A 221 -14.24 13.54 1.30
N GLU A 222 -14.16 14.87 1.28
CA GLU A 222 -14.97 15.68 0.36
C GLU A 222 -14.52 15.54 -1.10
N LYS A 223 -13.21 15.44 -1.35
CA LYS A 223 -12.64 15.44 -2.71
C LYS A 223 -12.61 14.06 -3.36
N ALA A 224 -12.56 12.99 -2.57
CA ALA A 224 -12.39 11.61 -3.01
C ALA A 224 -13.38 10.66 -2.31
N TYR A 225 -14.62 11.12 -2.09
CA TYR A 225 -15.65 10.45 -1.30
C TYR A 225 -15.79 8.95 -1.65
N ASP A 226 -16.11 8.63 -2.90
CA ASP A 226 -16.31 7.26 -3.37
C ASP A 226 -15.10 6.37 -3.08
N TRP A 227 -13.91 6.88 -3.42
CA TRP A 227 -12.64 6.17 -3.26
C TRP A 227 -12.34 5.85 -1.80
N VAL A 228 -12.52 6.85 -0.93
CA VAL A 228 -12.35 6.72 0.51
C VAL A 228 -13.28 5.64 1.08
N LEU A 229 -14.57 5.69 0.70
CA LEU A 229 -15.55 4.77 1.24
C LEU A 229 -15.30 3.33 0.79
N ILE A 230 -14.86 3.12 -0.45
CA ILE A 230 -14.49 1.80 -0.96
C ILE A 230 -13.27 1.24 -0.19
N ASN A 231 -12.24 2.06 0.04
CA ASN A 231 -11.08 1.64 0.81
C ASN A 231 -11.46 1.26 2.25
N TYR A 232 -12.24 2.12 2.91
CA TYR A 232 -12.72 1.83 4.26
C TYR A 232 -13.58 0.56 4.30
N LEU A 233 -14.50 0.37 3.34
CA LEU A 233 -15.31 -0.85 3.22
C LEU A 233 -14.42 -2.11 3.12
N GLY A 234 -13.36 -2.05 2.33
CA GLY A 234 -12.41 -3.16 2.20
C GLY A 234 -11.75 -3.53 3.53
N MET A 235 -11.39 -2.52 4.34
CA MET A 235 -10.76 -2.73 5.64
C MET A 235 -11.71 -3.32 6.68
N VAL A 236 -12.98 -2.87 6.73
CA VAL A 236 -13.98 -3.37 7.69
C VAL A 236 -14.61 -4.69 7.30
N LYS A 237 -14.66 -5.02 6.00
CA LYS A 237 -15.04 -6.36 5.53
C LYS A 237 -13.87 -7.33 5.54
N GLY A 238 -12.64 -6.81 5.51
CA GLY A 238 -11.44 -7.62 5.33
C GLY A 238 -11.38 -8.27 3.94
N GLU A 239 -11.84 -7.55 2.91
CA GLU A 239 -11.89 -8.00 1.52
C GLU A 239 -11.36 -6.89 0.60
N ASN A 240 -10.75 -7.25 -0.53
CA ASN A 240 -10.19 -6.26 -1.46
C ASN A 240 -11.30 -5.61 -2.30
N GLU A 241 -12.13 -4.78 -1.66
CA GLU A 241 -13.26 -4.08 -2.29
C GLU A 241 -12.80 -3.11 -3.38
N LEU A 242 -11.58 -2.55 -3.26
CA LEU A 242 -11.01 -1.71 -4.30
C LEU A 242 -10.76 -2.51 -5.58
N LYS A 243 -10.20 -3.73 -5.49
CA LYS A 243 -10.05 -4.63 -6.64
C LYS A 243 -11.40 -4.95 -7.28
N LEU A 244 -12.43 -5.24 -6.47
CA LEU A 244 -13.78 -5.51 -6.96
C LEU A 244 -14.38 -4.30 -7.68
N PHE A 245 -14.16 -3.10 -7.15
CA PHE A 245 -14.61 -1.86 -7.77
C PHE A 245 -13.91 -1.62 -9.10
N LEU A 246 -12.58 -1.73 -9.15
CA LEU A 246 -11.81 -1.57 -10.39
C LEU A 246 -12.22 -2.61 -11.46
N ASP A 247 -12.46 -3.86 -11.07
CA ASP A 247 -12.94 -4.90 -11.98
C ASP A 247 -14.35 -4.59 -12.50
N ALA A 248 -15.22 -4.03 -11.66
CA ALA A 248 -16.57 -3.61 -12.05
C ALA A 248 -16.55 -2.41 -13.01
N LEU A 249 -15.67 -1.43 -12.79
CA LEU A 249 -15.44 -0.31 -13.72
C LEU A 249 -15.01 -0.81 -15.11
N GLU A 250 -14.06 -1.74 -15.15
CA GLU A 250 -13.59 -2.33 -16.40
C GLU A 250 -14.67 -3.16 -17.10
N ALA A 251 -15.48 -3.90 -16.35
CA ALA A 251 -16.60 -4.65 -16.90
C ALA A 251 -17.65 -3.71 -17.51
N GLU A 252 -17.99 -2.60 -16.84
CA GLU A 252 -18.96 -1.64 -17.32
C GLU A 252 -18.45 -0.84 -18.53
N ARG A 253 -17.16 -0.49 -18.53
CA ARG A 253 -16.51 0.13 -19.69
C ARG A 253 -16.60 -0.75 -20.94
N ARG A 254 -16.39 -2.06 -20.80
CA ARG A 254 -16.54 -3.02 -21.90
C ARG A 254 -17.98 -3.13 -22.38
N ARG A 255 -18.97 -3.09 -21.47
CA ARG A 255 -20.40 -3.09 -21.84
C ARG A 255 -20.84 -1.82 -22.55
N SER A 256 -20.15 -0.71 -22.29
CA SER A 256 -20.41 0.59 -22.91
C SER A 256 -19.67 0.78 -24.23
N ASP A 257 -19.06 -0.28 -24.79
CA ASP A 257 -18.25 -0.25 -26.02
C ASP A 257 -17.06 0.75 -25.97
N LEU A 258 -16.60 1.11 -24.77
CA LEU A 258 -15.47 2.03 -24.54
C LEU A 258 -14.15 1.28 -24.30
N ALA A 259 -13.95 0.17 -25.00
CA ALA A 259 -12.74 -0.65 -24.87
C ALA A 259 -11.48 0.12 -25.29
N GLY A 260 -10.40 0.08 -24.50
CA GLY A 260 -9.14 0.73 -24.86
C GLY A 260 -8.15 0.91 -23.71
N ALA A 261 -7.08 1.67 -23.96
CA ALA A 261 -6.18 2.17 -22.92
C ALA A 261 -6.59 3.59 -22.53
N GLY A 262 -6.63 3.90 -21.23
CA GLY A 262 -6.99 5.23 -20.73
C GLY A 262 -7.80 5.19 -19.43
N PRO A 263 -8.07 6.35 -18.84
CA PRO A 263 -8.88 6.46 -17.63
C PRO A 263 -10.36 6.08 -17.87
N ILE A 264 -11.02 5.64 -16.82
CA ILE A 264 -12.45 5.36 -16.78
C ILE A 264 -13.21 6.69 -16.80
N PRO A 265 -14.13 6.89 -17.75
CA PRO A 265 -15.02 8.05 -17.77
C PRO A 265 -15.84 8.20 -16.49
N ASN A 266 -16.09 9.46 -16.05
CA ASN A 266 -16.77 9.73 -14.77
C ASN A 266 -18.21 9.22 -14.74
N ASP A 267 -18.91 9.17 -15.87
CA ASP A 267 -20.25 8.59 -15.95
C ASP A 267 -20.25 7.09 -15.64
N ILE A 268 -19.27 6.34 -16.15
CA ILE A 268 -19.06 4.94 -15.77
C ILE A 268 -18.66 4.83 -14.30
N TYR A 269 -17.74 5.69 -13.85
CA TYR A 269 -17.26 5.69 -12.46
C TYR A 269 -18.41 5.87 -11.46
N SER A 270 -19.17 6.95 -11.60
CA SER A 270 -20.31 7.25 -10.73
C SER A 270 -21.40 6.18 -10.84
N LYS A 271 -21.69 5.68 -12.04
CA LYS A 271 -22.69 4.62 -12.22
C LYS A 271 -22.33 3.36 -11.44
N VAL A 272 -21.10 2.87 -11.60
CA VAL A 272 -20.67 1.64 -10.90
C VAL A 272 -20.65 1.85 -9.39
N PHE A 273 -20.19 3.02 -8.92
CA PHE A 273 -20.21 3.33 -7.49
C PHE A 273 -21.64 3.30 -6.94
N GLU A 274 -22.57 4.04 -7.53
CA GLU A 274 -23.94 4.16 -7.05
C GLU A 274 -24.72 2.84 -7.12
N GLU A 275 -24.62 2.12 -8.25
CA GLU A 275 -25.42 0.90 -8.46
C GLU A 275 -24.89 -0.31 -7.69
N GLN A 276 -23.57 -0.39 -7.40
CA GLN A 276 -22.95 -1.62 -6.91
C GLN A 276 -22.27 -1.50 -5.54
N PHE A 277 -21.92 -0.29 -5.09
CA PHE A 277 -21.13 -0.08 -3.87
C PHE A 277 -21.82 0.85 -2.86
N SER A 278 -22.50 1.91 -3.30
CA SER A 278 -23.16 2.91 -2.43
C SER A 278 -24.06 2.28 -1.37
N GLU A 279 -24.96 1.37 -1.75
CA GLU A 279 -25.84 0.69 -0.78
C GLU A 279 -25.11 -0.29 0.14
N LYS A 280 -24.09 -1.00 -0.35
CA LYS A 280 -23.26 -1.89 0.50
C LYS A 280 -22.53 -1.08 1.56
N ILE A 281 -21.98 0.06 1.16
CA ILE A 281 -21.28 0.99 2.04
C ILE A 281 -22.23 1.53 3.10
N LYS A 282 -23.43 1.98 2.70
CA LYS A 282 -24.44 2.49 3.65
C LYS A 282 -24.84 1.44 4.68
N ALA A 283 -25.02 0.19 4.25
CA ALA A 283 -25.34 -0.92 5.13
C ALA A 283 -24.23 -1.29 6.13
N TYR A 284 -22.98 -0.89 5.89
CA TYR A 284 -21.86 -1.12 6.81
C TYR A 284 -21.52 0.09 7.68
N LEU A 285 -21.72 1.31 7.16
CA LEU A 285 -21.34 2.55 7.84
C LEU A 285 -22.44 3.18 8.69
N PHE A 286 -23.71 2.94 8.36
CA PHE A 286 -24.84 3.66 8.94
C PHE A 286 -25.91 2.74 9.54
N THR A 287 -25.56 1.50 9.87
CA THR A 287 -26.41 0.67 10.74
C THR A 287 -26.34 1.21 12.17
N GLU A 288 -27.46 1.78 12.63
CA GLU A 288 -27.72 2.20 14.02
C GLU A 288 -27.53 1.08 15.05
#